data_AF-A0A523XKJ6-F1
#
_entry.id   AF-A0A523XKJ6-F1
#
_cell.length_a   1.000
_cell.length_b   1.000
_cell.length_c   1.000
_cell.angle_alpha   90.00
_cell.angle_beta   90.00
_cell.angle_gamma   90.00
#
_symmetry.space_group_name_H-M   'P 1'
#
loop_
_entity.id
_entity.type
_entity.pdbx_description
1 polymer ?
#
loop_
_entity_poly.entity_id
_entity_poly.type
_entity_poly.pdbx_seq_one_letter_code
_entity_poly.pdbx_strand_id
1 'polypeptide(L)'
;MEKENNTLNSLHEEFIQDFSDIQSTYRDERKQCLEDRRFYSIAGAQWEGDLEAQFENKPKLEVNKIHLSIMRIFSEYRNNRITVDFLPKDGNDKLADTCDSLYRADEQDSQAEEAYDNAFEEAVGGGIGAWRLIADYEDEEDDENDYQRIRIEPIFDADSSVFFDLNAKRQDKSDAKRCYVITSMTHNAFEKEWDKTPSSIQKQVDDTEFDWTTDDVIYVAEVYQVEYVKHTVKIFKLNDEEKRYSQEEIEENPAIESEIMALGFVLEKEKKVKKRKIKKYFMSGSEILEDCGYIAGKHIPIIPVYGKRWFIDNIERCMGHVRLAKDSQRLKNMQLSKLAELSAISSTEKPILTTEQVAGLETFWAEDNIKNYPYLPINPVHDQNGNPIQTSPVGYTKPPVIPPAMAALLQLTEGDIRDVLG
;
A
#
# COMPACT_ATOMS: atom_id res chain seq x y z
N MET A 1 23.92 -31.41 4.13
CA MET A 1 23.20 -31.45 5.42
C MET A 1 23.84 -30.53 6.47
N GLU A 2 24.75 -30.93 7.37
CA GLU A 2 25.14 -30.05 8.50
C GLU A 2 25.85 -28.74 8.08
N LYS A 3 26.74 -28.78 7.07
CA LYS A 3 27.35 -27.56 6.50
C LYS A 3 26.37 -26.68 5.75
N GLU A 4 25.39 -27.30 5.10
CA GLU A 4 24.40 -26.64 4.25
C GLU A 4 23.37 -25.92 5.12
N ASN A 5 22.88 -26.57 6.18
CA ASN A 5 22.03 -25.97 7.20
C ASN A 5 22.75 -24.80 7.90
N ASN A 6 24.03 -24.93 8.23
CA ASN A 6 24.80 -23.81 8.79
C ASN A 6 24.94 -22.64 7.81
N THR A 7 24.96 -22.89 6.50
CA THR A 7 25.04 -21.84 5.48
C THR A 7 23.70 -21.12 5.33
N LEU A 8 22.59 -21.87 5.33
CA LEU A 8 21.23 -21.32 5.28
C LEU A 8 20.90 -20.52 6.54
N ASN A 9 21.30 -20.99 7.73
CA ASN A 9 21.11 -20.24 8.98
C ASN A 9 21.87 -18.91 8.97
N SER A 10 23.13 -18.91 8.51
CA SER A 10 23.90 -17.66 8.39
C SER A 10 23.28 -16.70 7.37
N LEU A 11 22.69 -17.23 6.29
CA LEU A 11 22.01 -16.42 5.28
C LEU A 11 20.68 -15.85 5.81
N HIS A 12 19.94 -16.64 6.58
CA HIS A 12 18.73 -16.21 7.28
C HIS A 12 19.00 -15.04 8.23
N GLU A 13 20.04 -15.16 9.07
CA GLU A 13 20.45 -14.09 9.98
C GLU A 13 20.80 -12.81 9.20
N GLU A 14 21.48 -12.94 8.05
CA GLU A 14 21.79 -11.80 7.18
C GLU A 14 20.51 -11.17 6.61
N PHE A 15 19.54 -11.97 6.17
CA PHE A 15 18.28 -11.47 5.63
C PHE A 15 17.42 -10.79 6.69
N ILE A 16 17.34 -11.33 7.90
CA ILE A 16 16.62 -10.71 9.03
C ILE A 16 17.25 -9.37 9.38
N GLN A 17 18.59 -9.29 9.46
CA GLN A 17 19.27 -8.04 9.78
C GLN A 17 19.04 -6.98 8.69
N ASP A 18 19.25 -7.33 7.42
CA ASP A 18 19.06 -6.42 6.29
C ASP A 18 17.61 -5.93 6.20
N PHE A 19 16.64 -6.84 6.40
CA PHE A 19 15.24 -6.47 6.43
C PHE A 19 14.89 -5.54 7.61
N SER A 20 15.42 -5.81 8.82
CA SER A 20 15.23 -4.95 9.99
C SER A 20 15.78 -3.53 9.75
N ASP A 21 16.95 -3.42 9.14
CA ASP A 21 17.55 -2.12 8.78
C ASP A 21 16.69 -1.36 7.75
N ILE A 22 16.15 -2.07 6.75
CA ILE A 22 15.25 -1.49 5.75
C ILE A 22 13.94 -1.02 6.40
N GLN A 23 13.30 -1.90 7.17
CA GLN A 23 12.01 -1.63 7.80
C GLN A 23 12.10 -0.46 8.76
N SER A 24 13.12 -0.42 9.62
CA SER A 24 13.32 0.66 10.59
C SER A 24 13.53 2.02 9.91
N THR A 25 14.28 2.05 8.80
CA THR A 25 14.55 3.28 8.04
C THR A 25 13.30 3.81 7.34
N TYR A 26 12.49 2.92 6.75
CA TYR A 26 11.30 3.32 5.98
C TYR A 26 9.99 3.30 6.79
N ARG A 27 10.02 2.87 8.06
CA ARG A 27 8.82 2.67 8.91
C ARG A 27 7.87 3.85 8.88
N ASP A 28 8.39 5.05 9.14
CA ASP A 28 7.57 6.27 9.22
C ASP A 28 6.96 6.64 7.86
N GLU A 29 7.73 6.46 6.79
CA GLU A 29 7.26 6.74 5.42
C GLU A 29 6.19 5.75 4.98
N ARG A 30 6.41 4.45 5.22
CA ARG A 30 5.44 3.39 4.91
C ARG A 30 4.16 3.54 5.73
N LYS A 31 4.28 3.84 7.02
CA LYS A 31 3.13 4.13 7.88
C LYS A 31 2.30 5.30 7.34
N GLN A 32 2.95 6.38 6.88
CA GLN A 32 2.24 7.49 6.25
C GLN A 32 1.54 7.09 4.94
N CYS A 33 2.15 6.22 4.13
CA CYS A 33 1.52 5.69 2.91
C CYS A 33 0.27 4.87 3.22
N LEU A 34 0.36 4.00 4.24
CA LEU A 34 -0.78 3.21 4.72
C LEU A 34 -1.89 4.12 5.26
N GLU A 35 -1.55 5.09 6.10
CA GLU A 35 -2.49 6.07 6.64
C GLU A 35 -3.20 6.85 5.52
N ASP A 36 -2.48 7.25 4.47
CA ASP A 36 -3.07 7.94 3.33
C ASP A 36 -4.09 7.08 2.59
N ARG A 37 -3.77 5.80 2.35
CA ARG A 37 -4.71 4.85 1.72
C ARG A 37 -5.96 4.65 2.56
N ARG A 38 -5.77 4.40 3.86
CA ARG A 38 -6.88 4.25 4.81
C ARG A 38 -7.76 5.50 4.78
N PHE A 39 -7.16 6.69 4.80
CA PHE A 39 -7.85 7.98 4.89
C PHE A 39 -8.85 8.25 3.74
N TYR A 40 -8.55 7.79 2.52
CA TYR A 40 -9.47 7.99 1.39
C TYR A 40 -10.40 6.81 1.13
N SER A 41 -10.02 5.59 1.51
CA SER A 41 -10.75 4.36 1.17
C SER A 41 -11.68 3.86 2.27
N ILE A 42 -11.30 3.97 3.54
CA ILE A 42 -12.04 3.38 4.66
C ILE A 42 -12.96 4.43 5.28
N ALA A 43 -14.27 4.13 5.32
CA ALA A 43 -15.23 4.98 6.01
C ALA A 43 -14.92 5.07 7.50
N GLY A 44 -14.86 6.30 8.04
CA GLY A 44 -14.47 6.58 9.42
C GLY A 44 -12.98 6.83 9.60
N ALA A 45 -12.11 6.37 8.68
CA ALA A 45 -10.66 6.50 8.85
C ALA A 45 -10.15 7.95 8.83
N GLN A 46 -10.95 8.91 8.35
CA GLN A 46 -10.61 10.32 8.43
C GLN A 46 -10.55 10.86 9.87
N TRP A 47 -11.18 10.16 10.80
CA TRP A 47 -11.20 10.49 12.22
C TRP A 47 -10.14 9.76 13.03
N GLU A 48 -9.52 8.70 12.50
CA GLU A 48 -8.49 7.90 13.19
C GLU A 48 -7.39 8.79 13.78
N GLY A 49 -6.98 8.47 15.01
CA GLY A 49 -5.96 9.17 15.79
C GLY A 49 -6.55 10.05 16.90
N ASP A 50 -5.76 11.02 17.36
CA ASP A 50 -6.10 11.84 18.56
C ASP A 50 -7.40 12.64 18.42
N LEU A 51 -7.78 12.99 17.19
CA LEU A 51 -9.03 13.70 16.91
C LEU A 51 -10.25 12.85 17.24
N GLU A 52 -10.16 11.53 17.08
CA GLU A 52 -11.25 10.62 17.41
C GLU A 52 -11.66 10.73 18.87
N ALA A 53 -10.66 10.70 19.76
CA ALA A 53 -10.85 10.78 21.21
C ALA A 53 -11.49 12.11 21.63
N GLN A 54 -11.13 13.22 20.98
CA GLN A 54 -11.72 14.54 21.26
C GLN A 54 -13.19 14.66 20.83
N PHE A 55 -13.63 13.79 19.92
CA PHE A 55 -14.98 13.75 19.35
C PHE A 55 -15.76 12.49 19.77
N GLU A 56 -15.32 11.75 20.80
CA GLU A 56 -15.99 10.53 21.28
C GLU A 56 -17.49 10.74 21.56
N ASN A 57 -17.84 11.83 22.25
CA ASN A 57 -19.22 12.18 22.59
C ASN A 57 -19.87 13.18 21.60
N LYS A 58 -19.29 13.36 20.42
CA LYS A 58 -19.72 14.35 19.41
C LYS A 58 -20.03 13.66 18.08
N PRO A 59 -20.87 14.25 17.22
CA PRO A 59 -21.05 13.72 15.87
C PRO A 59 -19.71 13.72 15.10
N LYS A 60 -19.40 12.61 14.43
CA LYS A 60 -18.22 12.44 13.55
C LYS A 60 -18.68 12.36 12.10
N LEU A 61 -19.00 13.50 11.49
CA LEU A 61 -19.44 13.56 10.10
C LEU A 61 -18.24 13.47 9.16
N GLU A 62 -18.38 12.70 8.09
CA GLU A 62 -17.36 12.56 7.07
C GLU A 62 -17.94 12.94 5.71
N VAL A 63 -17.30 13.90 5.03
CA VAL A 63 -17.64 14.25 3.65
C VAL A 63 -16.39 14.10 2.80
N ASN A 64 -16.06 12.86 2.44
CA ASN A 64 -14.83 12.50 1.75
C ASN A 64 -14.74 13.10 0.34
N LYS A 65 -14.07 14.24 0.20
CA LYS A 65 -13.83 14.91 -1.10
C LYS A 65 -12.65 14.32 -1.86
N ILE A 66 -11.70 13.73 -1.14
CA ILE A 66 -10.46 13.20 -1.71
C ILE A 66 -10.74 11.96 -2.56
N HIS A 67 -11.64 11.08 -2.11
CA HIS A 67 -12.03 9.88 -2.85
C HIS A 67 -12.47 10.20 -4.28
N LEU A 68 -13.29 11.23 -4.48
CA LEU A 68 -13.72 11.66 -5.82
C LEU A 68 -12.56 12.12 -6.70
N SER A 69 -11.56 12.80 -6.12
CA SER A 69 -10.37 13.24 -6.86
C SER A 69 -9.54 12.07 -7.34
N ILE A 70 -9.35 11.05 -6.51
CA ILE A 70 -8.60 9.84 -6.87
C ILE A 70 -9.33 9.08 -7.97
N MET A 71 -10.65 8.91 -7.83
CA MET A 71 -11.46 8.23 -8.86
C MET A 71 -11.38 8.92 -10.22
N ARG A 72 -11.25 10.26 -10.26
CA ARG A 72 -11.02 10.98 -11.52
C ARG A 72 -9.67 10.66 -12.14
N ILE A 73 -8.59 10.75 -11.36
CA ILE A 73 -7.22 10.42 -11.81
C ILE A 73 -7.18 8.98 -12.32
N PHE A 74 -7.78 8.06 -11.58
CA PHE A 74 -7.83 6.65 -11.93
C PHE A 74 -8.65 6.38 -13.20
N SER A 75 -9.78 7.07 -13.36
CA SER A 75 -10.59 6.98 -14.58
C SER A 75 -9.84 7.52 -15.80
N GLU A 76 -9.07 8.61 -15.66
CA GLU A 76 -8.23 9.15 -16.72
C GLU A 76 -7.10 8.19 -17.11
N TYR A 77 -6.47 7.54 -16.12
CA TYR A 77 -5.47 6.51 -16.35
C TYR A 77 -6.05 5.30 -17.10
N ARG A 78 -7.20 4.78 -16.66
CA ARG A 78 -7.88 3.65 -17.32
C ARG A 78 -8.27 3.97 -18.77
N ASN A 79 -8.62 5.22 -19.07
CA ASN A 79 -8.91 5.64 -20.44
C ASN A 79 -7.65 5.81 -21.31
N ASN A 80 -6.48 6.02 -20.69
CA ASN A 80 -5.21 6.29 -21.37
C ASN A 80 -4.12 5.31 -20.91
N ARG A 81 -4.43 4.00 -20.91
CA ARG A 81 -3.47 2.97 -20.51
C ARG A 81 -2.22 3.04 -21.39
N ILE A 82 -1.06 2.99 -20.74
CA ILE A 82 0.23 2.90 -21.41
C ILE A 82 0.54 1.41 -21.54
N THR A 83 0.86 0.98 -22.76
CA THR A 83 1.31 -0.40 -23.05
C THR A 83 2.78 -0.40 -23.45
N VAL A 84 3.40 -1.58 -23.38
CA VAL A 84 4.79 -1.79 -23.80
C VAL A 84 4.84 -1.90 -25.32
N ASP A 85 5.86 -1.29 -25.92
CA ASP A 85 6.14 -1.34 -27.37
C ASP A 85 7.63 -1.68 -27.57
N PHE A 86 7.91 -2.81 -28.23
CA PHE A 86 9.28 -3.24 -28.47
C PHE A 86 9.86 -2.58 -29.72
N LEU A 87 10.78 -1.62 -29.55
CA LEU A 87 11.41 -0.95 -30.68
C LEU A 87 12.69 -1.67 -31.14
N PRO A 88 12.86 -1.96 -32.45
CA PRO A 88 14.06 -2.61 -32.97
C PRO A 88 15.25 -1.65 -32.96
N LYS A 89 16.39 -2.11 -32.46
CA LYS A 89 17.62 -1.31 -32.41
C LYS A 89 18.39 -1.26 -33.74
N ASP A 90 18.39 -2.38 -34.48
CA ASP A 90 19.20 -2.59 -35.68
C ASP A 90 18.35 -2.93 -36.93
N GLY A 91 17.05 -2.56 -36.93
CA GLY A 91 16.15 -2.71 -38.08
C GLY A 91 15.57 -4.11 -38.32
N ASN A 92 15.58 -5.00 -37.31
CA ASN A 92 14.91 -6.29 -37.37
C ASN A 92 13.48 -6.20 -36.81
N ASP A 93 12.57 -5.65 -37.62
CA ASP A 93 11.19 -5.36 -37.23
C ASP A 93 10.42 -6.65 -36.85
N LYS A 94 10.74 -7.78 -37.47
CA LYS A 94 10.06 -9.06 -37.18
C LYS A 94 10.26 -9.55 -35.75
N LEU A 95 11.43 -9.30 -35.17
CA LEU A 95 11.71 -9.72 -33.79
C LEU A 95 10.86 -8.90 -32.82
N ALA A 96 10.80 -7.58 -33.04
CA ALA A 96 9.95 -6.66 -32.28
C ALA A 96 8.48 -7.10 -32.35
N ASP A 97 7.94 -7.31 -33.55
CA ASP A 97 6.56 -7.78 -33.75
C ASP A 97 6.28 -9.10 -33.01
N THR A 98 7.26 -10.01 -32.98
CA THR A 98 7.13 -11.29 -32.28
C THR A 98 7.11 -11.09 -30.76
N CYS A 99 7.98 -10.23 -30.23
CA CYS A 99 8.01 -9.89 -28.81
C CYS A 99 6.73 -9.18 -28.36
N ASP A 100 6.20 -8.24 -29.14
CA ASP A 100 4.92 -7.59 -28.86
C ASP A 100 3.77 -8.60 -28.85
N SER A 101 3.77 -9.54 -29.79
CA SER A 101 2.75 -10.59 -29.87
C SER A 101 2.78 -11.53 -28.66
N LEU A 102 3.98 -11.95 -28.23
CA LEU A 102 4.15 -12.77 -27.04
C LEU A 102 3.74 -12.02 -25.78
N TYR A 103 4.20 -10.78 -25.62
CA TYR A 103 3.87 -9.96 -24.46
C TYR A 103 2.35 -9.75 -24.33
N ARG A 104 1.65 -9.44 -25.42
CA ARG A 104 0.19 -9.27 -25.41
C ARG A 104 -0.55 -10.57 -25.08
N ALA A 105 -0.05 -11.71 -25.53
CA ALA A 105 -0.63 -13.00 -25.21
C ALA A 105 -0.53 -13.30 -23.70
N ASP A 106 0.64 -13.05 -23.12
CA ASP A 106 0.90 -13.20 -21.69
C ASP A 106 0.09 -12.20 -20.84
N GLU A 107 -0.02 -10.94 -21.30
CA GLU A 107 -0.82 -9.88 -20.65
C GLU A 107 -2.30 -10.25 -20.57
N GLN A 108 -2.84 -10.82 -21.66
CA GLN A 108 -4.23 -11.25 -21.74
C GLN A 108 -4.50 -12.50 -20.88
N ASP A 109 -3.59 -13.48 -20.89
CA ASP A 109 -3.74 -14.72 -20.11
C ASP A 109 -3.71 -14.45 -18.61
N SER A 110 -2.76 -13.62 -18.17
CA SER A 110 -2.55 -13.31 -16.75
C SER A 110 -3.52 -12.27 -16.17
N GLN A 111 -4.42 -11.71 -16.98
CA GLN A 111 -5.30 -10.60 -16.56
C GLN A 111 -4.50 -9.42 -15.96
N ALA A 112 -3.37 -9.10 -16.59
CA ALA A 112 -2.39 -8.12 -16.11
C ALA A 112 -2.97 -6.73 -15.80
N GLU A 113 -4.12 -6.38 -16.41
CA GLU A 113 -4.83 -5.13 -16.12
C GLU A 113 -5.12 -4.95 -14.63
N GLU A 114 -5.43 -6.02 -13.88
CA GLU A 114 -5.65 -5.96 -12.43
C GLU A 114 -4.37 -5.55 -11.71
N ALA A 115 -3.23 -6.14 -12.09
CA ALA A 115 -1.93 -5.85 -11.50
C ALA A 115 -1.52 -4.39 -11.71
N TYR A 116 -1.70 -3.87 -12.93
CA TYR A 116 -1.37 -2.49 -13.24
C TYR A 116 -2.33 -1.49 -12.59
N ASP A 117 -3.62 -1.80 -12.56
CA ASP A 117 -4.63 -0.97 -11.91
C ASP A 117 -4.39 -0.87 -10.41
N ASN A 118 -4.17 -2.01 -9.75
CA ASN A 118 -3.89 -2.05 -8.33
C ASN A 118 -2.62 -1.25 -8.02
N ALA A 119 -1.51 -1.53 -8.72
CA ALA A 119 -0.25 -0.83 -8.48
C ALA A 119 -0.37 0.69 -8.72
N PHE A 120 -1.13 1.12 -9.72
CA PHE A 120 -1.36 2.54 -9.98
C PHE A 120 -2.26 3.17 -8.91
N GLU A 121 -3.35 2.52 -8.51
CA GLU A 121 -4.25 3.03 -7.47
C GLU A 121 -3.53 3.19 -6.13
N GLU A 122 -2.77 2.17 -5.69
CA GLU A 122 -1.98 2.24 -4.45
C GLU A 122 -0.92 3.36 -4.51
N ALA A 123 -0.28 3.53 -5.68
CA ALA A 123 0.70 4.58 -5.90
C ALA A 123 0.07 5.98 -5.83
N VAL A 124 -1.13 6.18 -6.40
CA VAL A 124 -1.85 7.46 -6.34
C VAL A 124 -2.46 7.71 -4.96
N GLY A 125 -2.95 6.68 -4.28
CA GLY A 125 -3.55 6.78 -2.95
C GLY A 125 -2.50 7.00 -1.86
N GLY A 126 -1.58 6.04 -1.70
CA GLY A 126 -0.58 6.00 -0.63
C GLY A 126 0.79 6.53 -1.02
N GLY A 127 1.24 6.27 -2.26
CA GLY A 127 2.53 6.75 -2.78
C GLY A 127 3.39 5.66 -3.41
N ILE A 128 3.12 4.40 -3.10
CA ILE A 128 3.74 3.24 -3.74
C ILE A 128 2.68 2.19 -4.08
N GLY A 129 2.86 1.51 -5.20
CA GLY A 129 2.21 0.26 -5.56
C GLY A 129 3.26 -0.69 -6.15
N ALA A 130 2.91 -1.96 -6.35
CA ALA A 130 3.81 -2.91 -6.98
C ALA A 130 3.05 -4.05 -7.68
N TRP A 131 3.73 -4.70 -8.61
CA TRP A 131 3.28 -5.93 -9.25
C TRP A 131 4.49 -6.79 -9.59
N ARG A 132 4.26 -8.06 -9.91
CA ARG A 132 5.34 -9.03 -10.16
C ARG A 132 5.20 -9.78 -11.47
N LEU A 133 6.33 -10.31 -11.93
CA LEU A 133 6.45 -11.24 -13.04
C LEU A 133 6.85 -12.62 -12.50
N ILE A 134 6.12 -13.65 -12.90
CA ILE A 134 6.45 -15.05 -12.56
C ILE A 134 6.59 -15.83 -13.85
N ALA A 135 7.62 -16.68 -13.92
CA ALA A 135 7.72 -17.66 -14.99
C ALA A 135 7.06 -18.94 -14.50
N ASP A 136 6.06 -19.40 -15.24
CA ASP A 136 5.21 -20.52 -14.87
C ASP A 136 4.98 -21.45 -16.08
N TYR A 137 4.64 -22.70 -15.83
CA TYR A 137 4.27 -23.64 -16.89
C TYR A 137 2.87 -23.32 -17.43
N GLU A 138 2.66 -23.49 -18.73
CA GLU A 138 1.39 -23.18 -19.38
C GLU A 138 0.26 -24.10 -18.89
N ASP A 139 0.60 -25.37 -18.65
CA ASP A 139 -0.29 -26.37 -18.07
C ASP A 139 0.46 -27.12 -16.97
N GLU A 140 0.17 -26.81 -15.71
CA GLU A 140 0.79 -27.47 -14.55
C GLU A 140 0.35 -28.93 -14.39
N GLU A 141 -0.76 -29.34 -15.01
CA GLU A 141 -1.31 -30.70 -14.88
C GLU A 141 -0.89 -31.64 -16.02
N ASP A 142 -0.26 -31.11 -17.09
CA ASP A 142 0.22 -31.88 -18.24
C ASP A 142 1.74 -32.09 -18.18
N ASP A 143 2.15 -33.26 -17.67
CA ASP A 143 3.56 -33.68 -17.57
C ASP A 143 4.30 -33.73 -18.93
N GLU A 144 3.61 -33.71 -20.07
CA GLU A 144 4.20 -33.69 -21.41
C GLU A 144 4.39 -32.26 -21.97
N ASN A 145 3.83 -31.25 -21.30
CA ASN A 145 3.84 -29.87 -21.75
C ASN A 145 4.90 -29.02 -21.02
N ASP A 146 6.07 -28.90 -21.65
CA ASP A 146 7.17 -28.06 -21.15
C ASP A 146 7.06 -26.57 -21.54
N TYR A 147 5.95 -26.11 -22.15
CA TYR A 147 5.81 -24.70 -22.52
C TYR A 147 5.66 -23.82 -21.27
N GLN A 148 6.41 -22.71 -21.25
CA GLN A 148 6.40 -21.75 -20.16
C GLN A 148 5.87 -20.40 -20.63
N ARG A 149 5.20 -19.70 -19.72
CA ARG A 149 4.66 -18.36 -19.92
C ARG A 149 5.05 -17.44 -18.78
N ILE A 150 4.91 -16.14 -19.03
CA ILE A 150 5.14 -15.13 -18.01
C ILE A 150 3.79 -14.68 -17.46
N ARG A 151 3.53 -14.92 -16.18
CA ARG A 151 2.35 -14.40 -15.47
C ARG A 151 2.67 -13.06 -14.84
N ILE A 152 1.77 -12.09 -15.04
CA ILE A 152 1.81 -10.77 -14.40
C ILE A 152 0.80 -10.78 -13.25
N GLU A 153 1.28 -10.65 -12.02
CA GLU A 153 0.42 -10.74 -10.82
C GLU A 153 0.42 -9.44 -10.00
N PRO A 154 -0.74 -9.06 -9.43
CA PRO A 154 -0.80 -7.95 -8.48
C PRO A 154 -0.02 -8.29 -7.21
N ILE A 155 0.61 -7.28 -6.63
CA ILE A 155 1.00 -7.31 -5.22
C ILE A 155 0.12 -6.30 -4.50
N PHE A 156 -0.70 -6.79 -3.58
CA PHE A 156 -1.54 -5.94 -2.75
C PHE A 156 -0.75 -5.39 -1.56
N ASP A 157 -1.17 -4.21 -1.11
CA ASP A 157 -0.60 -3.52 0.05
C ASP A 157 0.90 -3.28 -0.07
N ALA A 158 1.36 -2.83 -1.24
CA ALA A 158 2.79 -2.70 -1.57
C ALA A 158 3.58 -1.81 -0.59
N ASP A 159 2.92 -0.87 0.08
CA ASP A 159 3.52 -0.06 1.13
C ASP A 159 3.93 -0.86 2.38
N SER A 160 3.26 -1.99 2.63
CA SER A 160 3.51 -2.89 3.75
C SER A 160 4.11 -4.24 3.35
N SER A 161 4.05 -4.60 2.06
CA SER A 161 4.52 -5.89 1.55
C SER A 161 5.85 -5.80 0.79
N VAL A 162 6.18 -4.69 0.12
CA VAL A 162 7.36 -4.64 -0.78
C VAL A 162 8.47 -3.73 -0.25
N PHE A 163 9.65 -4.32 -0.08
CA PHE A 163 10.83 -3.64 0.43
C PHE A 163 12.06 -3.93 -0.43
N PHE A 164 12.65 -2.87 -0.97
CA PHE A 164 13.93 -2.94 -1.67
C PHE A 164 15.07 -2.54 -0.75
N ASP A 165 16.29 -2.94 -1.09
CA ASP A 165 17.49 -2.53 -0.38
C ASP A 165 17.64 -0.99 -0.27
N LEU A 166 18.15 -0.52 0.87
CA LEU A 166 18.35 0.91 1.15
C LEU A 166 19.26 1.61 0.13
N ASN A 167 20.12 0.84 -0.54
CA ASN A 167 21.08 1.35 -1.50
C ASN A 167 20.51 1.57 -2.90
N ALA A 168 19.30 1.11 -3.21
CA ALA A 168 18.68 1.31 -4.52
C ALA A 168 18.09 2.71 -4.67
N LYS A 169 18.66 3.47 -5.61
CA LYS A 169 18.32 4.87 -5.88
C LYS A 169 17.46 5.04 -7.13
N ARG A 170 17.55 4.13 -8.10
CA ARG A 170 16.75 4.25 -9.33
C ARG A 170 15.26 4.05 -9.04
N GLN A 171 14.42 4.67 -9.86
CA GLN A 171 12.96 4.55 -9.72
C GLN A 171 12.47 3.15 -10.06
N ASP A 172 13.08 2.53 -11.07
CA ASP A 172 12.82 1.14 -11.47
C ASP A 172 13.42 0.10 -10.52
N LYS A 173 14.16 0.54 -9.49
CA LYS A 173 14.92 -0.31 -8.55
C LYS A 173 15.81 -1.36 -9.24
N SER A 174 16.23 -1.12 -10.48
CA SER A 174 17.09 -2.05 -11.22
C SER A 174 18.51 -2.18 -10.62
N ASP A 175 18.93 -1.19 -9.82
CA ASP A 175 20.16 -1.17 -9.05
C ASP A 175 20.06 -1.90 -7.71
N ALA A 176 18.87 -2.37 -7.32
CA ALA A 176 18.68 -3.15 -6.11
C ALA A 176 19.41 -4.48 -6.16
N LYS A 177 20.02 -4.85 -5.03
CA LYS A 177 20.62 -6.17 -4.83
C LYS A 177 19.67 -7.15 -4.16
N ARG A 178 18.70 -6.64 -3.40
CA ARG A 178 17.72 -7.44 -2.67
C ARG A 178 16.34 -6.80 -2.74
N CYS A 179 15.33 -7.65 -2.75
CA CYS A 179 13.94 -7.28 -2.60
C CYS A 179 13.25 -8.32 -1.72
N TYR A 180 12.42 -7.84 -0.82
CA TYR A 180 11.58 -8.63 0.07
C TYR A 180 10.12 -8.36 -0.30
N VAL A 181 9.36 -9.43 -0.53
CA VAL A 181 7.91 -9.37 -0.68
C VAL A 181 7.30 -10.17 0.46
N ILE A 182 6.56 -9.50 1.33
CA ILE A 182 5.99 -10.07 2.54
C ILE A 182 4.52 -10.38 2.31
N THR A 183 4.13 -11.58 2.68
CA THR A 183 2.76 -12.05 2.63
C THR A 183 2.34 -12.55 3.99
N SER A 184 1.16 -12.15 4.44
CA SER A 184 0.54 -12.71 5.65
C SER A 184 -0.25 -13.96 5.32
N MET A 185 -0.13 -14.99 6.16
CA MET A 185 -0.95 -16.19 6.07
C MET A 185 -1.46 -16.62 7.44
N THR A 186 -2.63 -17.26 7.47
CA THR A 186 -3.17 -17.82 8.71
C THR A 186 -2.29 -18.97 9.19
N HIS A 187 -2.28 -19.20 10.50
CA HIS A 187 -1.54 -20.29 11.13
C HIS A 187 -1.79 -21.67 10.47
N ASN A 188 -3.05 -21.96 10.15
CA ASN A 188 -3.45 -23.23 9.52
C ASN A 188 -2.97 -23.33 8.06
N ALA A 189 -2.99 -22.23 7.32
CA ALA A 189 -2.46 -22.20 5.95
C ALA A 189 -0.94 -22.45 5.95
N PHE A 190 -0.21 -21.82 6.87
CA PHE A 190 1.23 -22.01 7.03
C PHE A 190 1.58 -23.47 7.36
N GLU A 191 0.89 -24.08 8.32
CA GLU A 191 1.10 -25.49 8.68
C GLU A 191 0.85 -26.42 7.48
N LYS A 192 -0.17 -26.14 6.66
CA LYS A 192 -0.52 -26.97 5.51
C LYS A 192 0.48 -26.82 4.35
N GLU A 193 0.95 -25.61 4.09
CA GLU A 193 1.83 -25.30 2.96
C GLU A 193 3.28 -25.71 3.25
N TRP A 194 3.76 -25.47 4.47
CA TRP A 194 5.17 -25.63 4.82
C TRP A 194 5.46 -26.83 5.74
N ASP A 195 4.43 -27.56 6.21
CA ASP A 195 4.54 -28.68 7.16
C ASP A 195 5.34 -28.33 8.43
N LYS A 196 5.19 -27.09 8.92
CA LYS A 196 5.93 -26.53 10.07
C LYS A 196 5.01 -25.88 11.09
N THR A 197 5.35 -26.03 12.37
CA THR A 197 4.52 -25.54 13.48
C THR A 197 4.78 -24.06 13.81
N PRO A 198 3.75 -23.20 13.90
CA PRO A 198 3.86 -21.76 14.18
C PRO A 198 4.56 -21.40 15.50
N SER A 199 4.43 -22.26 16.51
CA SER A 199 4.98 -22.05 17.86
C SER A 199 6.52 -21.99 17.90
N SER A 200 7.19 -22.41 16.82
CA SER A 200 8.65 -22.32 16.66
C SER A 200 9.13 -20.91 16.27
N ILE A 201 8.22 -19.99 15.93
CA ILE A 201 8.53 -18.69 15.32
C ILE A 201 8.37 -17.52 16.32
N GLN A 202 7.62 -17.71 17.41
CA GLN A 202 7.36 -16.67 18.40
C GLN A 202 8.66 -16.24 19.12
N LYS A 203 9.20 -15.09 18.73
CA LYS A 203 10.13 -14.29 19.53
C LYS A 203 9.37 -13.17 20.23
N GLN A 204 9.80 -12.76 21.42
CA GLN A 204 9.38 -11.47 21.96
C GLN A 204 9.99 -10.39 21.09
N VAL A 205 9.15 -9.64 20.39
CA VAL A 205 9.53 -8.54 19.51
C VAL A 205 9.42 -7.25 20.33
N ASP A 206 10.51 -6.48 20.39
CA ASP A 206 10.46 -5.10 20.91
C ASP A 206 9.70 -4.21 19.92
N ASP A 207 9.03 -3.16 20.39
CA ASP A 207 8.15 -2.26 19.61
C ASP A 207 8.84 -1.56 18.40
N THR A 208 10.16 -1.73 18.28
CA THR A 208 11.03 -1.25 17.19
C THR A 208 11.26 -2.25 16.07
N GLU A 209 11.03 -3.54 16.30
CA GLU A 209 11.30 -4.62 15.35
C GLU A 209 10.03 -5.03 14.60
N PHE A 210 10.18 -5.60 13.40
CA PHE A 210 9.06 -6.13 12.64
C PHE A 210 8.55 -7.43 13.28
N ASP A 211 7.25 -7.49 13.56
CA ASP A 211 6.64 -8.68 14.11
C ASP A 211 6.31 -9.69 13.01
N TRP A 212 7.10 -10.76 12.96
CA TRP A 212 6.92 -11.85 12.00
C TRP A 212 5.77 -12.79 12.36
N THR A 213 5.25 -12.74 13.59
CA THR A 213 4.19 -13.64 14.06
C THR A 213 3.32 -12.95 15.08
N THR A 214 2.12 -12.58 14.63
CA THR A 214 1.05 -12.06 15.48
C THR A 214 0.16 -13.19 15.99
N ASP A 215 -0.79 -12.88 16.88
CA ASP A 215 -1.74 -13.87 17.40
C ASP A 215 -2.58 -14.55 16.30
N ASP A 216 -2.87 -13.83 15.20
CA ASP A 216 -3.76 -14.32 14.15
C ASP A 216 -3.01 -14.81 12.89
N VAL A 217 -1.91 -14.14 12.52
CA VAL A 217 -1.21 -14.38 11.25
C VAL A 217 0.31 -14.48 11.41
N ILE A 218 0.90 -15.26 10.50
CA ILE A 218 2.34 -15.43 10.33
C ILE A 218 2.75 -14.73 9.03
N TYR A 219 3.85 -13.99 9.06
CA TYR A 219 4.43 -13.36 7.88
C TYR A 219 5.52 -14.24 7.27
N VAL A 220 5.42 -14.47 5.97
CA VAL A 220 6.43 -15.15 5.15
C VAL A 220 6.96 -14.14 4.14
N ALA A 221 8.27 -14.12 3.94
CA ALA A 221 8.93 -13.26 2.97
C ALA A 221 9.50 -14.07 1.79
N GLU A 222 9.16 -13.65 0.58
CA GLU A 222 9.90 -13.97 -0.63
C GLU A 222 11.12 -13.05 -0.74
N VAL A 223 12.32 -13.62 -0.71
CA VAL A 223 13.57 -12.87 -0.84
C VAL A 223 14.17 -13.10 -2.21
N TYR A 224 14.34 -12.03 -2.97
CA TYR A 224 15.02 -12.03 -4.25
C TYR A 224 16.43 -11.47 -4.08
N GLN A 225 17.45 -12.32 -4.24
CA GLN A 225 18.86 -11.93 -4.09
C GLN A 225 19.59 -11.92 -5.43
N VAL A 226 20.27 -10.82 -5.73
CA VAL A 226 21.11 -10.69 -6.92
C VAL A 226 22.50 -11.24 -6.67
N GLU A 227 22.92 -12.22 -7.48
CA GLU A 227 24.27 -12.76 -7.49
C GLU A 227 24.99 -12.48 -8.82
N TYR A 228 26.26 -12.08 -8.73
CA TYR A 228 27.13 -11.92 -9.90
C TYR A 228 28.00 -13.15 -10.08
N VAL A 229 27.56 -14.04 -10.96
CA VAL A 229 28.33 -15.24 -11.31
C VAL A 229 29.37 -14.87 -12.37
N LYS A 230 30.63 -15.21 -12.12
CA LYS A 230 31.71 -15.06 -13.11
C LYS A 230 31.58 -16.18 -14.11
N HIS A 231 31.38 -15.83 -15.37
CA HIS A 231 31.21 -16.78 -16.46
C HIS A 231 32.26 -16.55 -17.54
N THR A 232 32.85 -17.62 -18.08
CA THR A 232 33.86 -17.53 -19.14
C THR A 232 33.20 -17.77 -20.49
N VAL A 233 33.38 -16.85 -21.43
CA VAL A 233 32.91 -16.99 -22.82
C VAL A 233 34.11 -17.26 -23.71
N LYS A 234 34.06 -18.36 -24.47
CA LYS A 234 35.04 -18.70 -25.50
C LYS A 234 34.58 -18.10 -26.84
N ILE A 235 35.48 -17.38 -27.49
CA ILE A 235 35.24 -16.76 -28.79
C ILE A 235 36.07 -17.52 -29.83
N PHE A 236 35.36 -18.12 -30.78
CA PHE A 236 35.93 -18.87 -31.90
C PHE A 236 35.78 -18.06 -33.18
N LYS A 237 36.84 -18.04 -34.00
CA LYS A 237 36.88 -17.24 -35.22
C LYS A 237 37.31 -18.07 -36.41
N LEU A 238 36.64 -17.86 -37.54
CA LEU A 238 37.04 -18.35 -38.86
C LEU A 238 36.84 -17.22 -39.86
N ASN A 239 37.92 -16.71 -40.44
CA ASN A 239 37.90 -15.53 -41.31
C ASN A 239 37.23 -14.31 -40.63
N ASP A 240 36.13 -13.80 -41.20
CA ASP A 240 35.34 -12.67 -40.68
C ASP A 240 34.14 -13.11 -39.82
N GLU A 241 33.91 -14.42 -39.64
CA GLU A 241 32.85 -14.94 -38.78
C GLU A 241 33.34 -15.20 -37.35
N GLU A 242 32.69 -14.57 -36.37
CA GLU A 242 32.89 -14.81 -34.95
C GLU A 242 31.70 -15.58 -34.36
N LYS A 243 31.99 -16.70 -33.68
CA LYS A 243 31.00 -17.41 -32.86
C LYS A 243 31.40 -17.37 -31.39
N ARG A 244 30.42 -17.17 -30.51
CA ARG A 244 30.63 -17.03 -29.07
C ARG A 244 29.83 -18.08 -28.37
N TYR A 245 30.51 -18.89 -27.56
CA TYR A 245 29.88 -19.93 -26.76
C TYR A 245 30.27 -19.76 -25.31
N SER A 246 29.29 -19.97 -24.47
CA SER A 246 29.46 -19.98 -23.04
C SER A 246 30.17 -21.27 -22.60
N GLN A 247 30.99 -21.24 -21.55
CA GLN A 247 31.59 -22.46 -21.01
C GLN A 247 30.52 -23.46 -20.53
N GLU A 248 29.43 -22.99 -19.92
CA GLU A 248 28.27 -23.83 -19.53
C GLU A 248 27.67 -24.55 -20.76
N GLU A 249 27.50 -23.84 -21.89
CA GLU A 249 26.96 -24.43 -23.14
C GLU A 249 27.88 -25.51 -23.73
N ILE A 250 29.19 -25.33 -23.63
CA ILE A 250 30.18 -26.31 -24.10
C ILE A 250 30.23 -27.54 -23.18
N GLU A 251 30.04 -27.35 -21.87
CA GLU A 251 30.00 -28.45 -20.90
C GLU A 251 28.71 -29.28 -21.03
N GLU A 252 27.57 -28.64 -21.26
CA GLU A 252 26.28 -29.31 -21.50
C GLU A 252 26.25 -30.08 -22.82
N ASN A 253 26.87 -29.52 -23.87
CA ASN A 253 26.99 -30.19 -25.15
C ASN A 253 28.45 -30.16 -25.68
N PRO A 254 29.27 -31.14 -25.28
CA PRO A 254 30.68 -31.23 -25.70
C PRO A 254 30.87 -31.36 -27.21
N ALA A 255 29.83 -31.75 -27.96
CA ALA A 255 29.89 -31.84 -29.42
C ALA A 255 30.02 -30.45 -30.08
N ILE A 256 29.55 -29.38 -29.43
CA ILE A 256 29.65 -28.02 -29.96
C ILE A 256 31.12 -27.65 -30.19
N GLU A 257 32.00 -27.91 -29.23
CA GLU A 257 33.42 -27.55 -29.33
C GLU A 257 34.15 -28.39 -30.40
N SER A 258 33.81 -29.67 -30.52
CA SER A 258 34.40 -30.56 -31.54
C SER A 258 33.89 -30.26 -32.95
N GLU A 259 32.61 -29.93 -33.12
CA GLU A 259 32.02 -29.52 -34.40
C GLU A 259 32.58 -28.18 -34.88
N ILE A 260 32.71 -27.19 -33.99
CA ILE A 260 33.27 -25.88 -34.32
C ILE A 260 34.74 -26.01 -34.75
N MET A 261 35.53 -26.83 -34.05
CA MET A 261 36.89 -27.12 -34.46
C MET A 261 36.96 -27.90 -35.78
N ALA A 262 36.04 -28.85 -36.01
CA ALA A 262 35.95 -29.59 -37.27
C ALA A 262 35.56 -28.69 -38.46
N LEU A 263 34.74 -27.67 -38.22
CA LEU A 263 34.40 -26.61 -39.17
C LEU A 263 35.56 -25.62 -39.44
N GLY A 264 36.68 -25.76 -38.72
CA GLY A 264 37.91 -24.99 -38.92
C GLY A 264 38.02 -23.72 -38.09
N PHE A 265 37.06 -23.43 -37.21
CA PHE A 265 37.15 -22.27 -36.32
C PHE A 265 38.24 -22.47 -35.26
N VAL A 266 39.03 -21.43 -35.02
CA VAL A 266 40.12 -21.44 -34.02
C VAL A 266 39.68 -20.63 -32.80
N LEU A 267 40.02 -21.13 -31.60
CA LEU A 267 39.83 -20.37 -30.37
C LEU A 267 40.76 -19.16 -30.37
N GLU A 268 40.19 -17.96 -30.46
CA GLU A 268 40.97 -16.71 -30.51
C GLU A 268 41.12 -16.11 -29.11
N LYS A 269 40.04 -16.11 -28.32
CA LYS A 269 39.98 -15.39 -27.06
C LYS A 269 39.03 -16.00 -26.05
N GLU A 270 39.47 -16.00 -24.80
CA GLU A 270 38.59 -16.22 -23.64
C GLU A 270 38.30 -14.90 -22.94
N LYS A 271 37.03 -14.63 -22.65
CA LYS A 271 36.60 -13.42 -21.95
C LYS A 271 35.81 -13.80 -20.70
N LYS A 272 36.28 -13.37 -19.53
CA LYS A 272 35.51 -13.47 -18.28
C LYS A 272 34.50 -12.32 -18.23
N VAL A 273 33.23 -12.67 -18.10
CA VAL A 273 32.10 -11.74 -18.02
C VAL A 273 31.33 -12.01 -16.74
N LYS A 274 30.81 -10.96 -16.09
CA LYS A 274 29.90 -11.12 -14.95
C LYS A 274 28.47 -11.28 -15.48
N LYS A 275 27.81 -12.39 -15.18
CA LYS A 275 26.39 -12.63 -15.46
C LYS A 275 25.61 -12.39 -14.18
N ARG A 276 24.61 -11.52 -14.24
CA ARG A 276 23.67 -11.29 -13.14
C ARG A 276 22.65 -12.45 -13.17
N LYS A 277 22.56 -13.20 -12.07
CA LYS A 277 21.53 -14.22 -11.82
C LYS A 277 20.80 -13.84 -10.53
N ILE A 278 19.57 -14.30 -10.37
CA ILE A 278 18.76 -13.99 -9.18
C ILE A 278 18.35 -15.30 -8.54
N LYS A 279 18.53 -15.38 -7.24
CA LYS A 279 18.01 -16.47 -6.43
C LYS A 279 16.75 -16.03 -5.69
N LYS A 280 15.81 -16.95 -5.55
CA LYS A 280 14.58 -16.77 -4.77
C LYS A 280 14.63 -17.68 -3.55
N TYR A 281 14.31 -17.12 -2.39
CA TYR A 281 14.14 -17.85 -1.13
C TYR A 281 12.78 -17.55 -0.54
N PHE A 282 12.20 -18.51 0.16
CA PHE A 282 11.12 -18.27 1.11
C PHE A 282 11.68 -18.32 2.52
N MET A 283 11.35 -17.33 3.36
CA MET A 283 11.77 -17.29 4.76
C MET A 283 10.64 -16.88 5.70
N SER A 284 10.71 -17.37 6.93
CA SER A 284 9.94 -16.87 8.06
C SER A 284 10.84 -16.04 8.99
N GLY A 285 10.28 -15.53 10.09
CA GLY A 285 11.07 -14.87 11.13
C GLY A 285 12.12 -15.75 11.82
N SER A 286 12.02 -17.08 11.70
CA SER A 286 12.89 -18.03 12.40
C SER A 286 13.89 -18.76 11.50
N GLU A 287 13.53 -19.04 10.25
CA GLU A 287 14.40 -19.80 9.33
C GLU A 287 14.05 -19.56 7.85
N ILE A 288 14.92 -20.05 6.95
CA ILE A 288 14.60 -20.20 5.52
C ILE A 288 13.72 -21.45 5.36
N LEU A 289 12.56 -21.27 4.76
CA LEU A 289 11.59 -22.33 4.49
C LEU A 289 11.99 -23.12 3.24
N GLU A 290 12.39 -22.42 2.17
CA GLU A 290 12.73 -23.02 0.88
C GLU A 290 13.77 -22.19 0.11
N ASP A 291 14.71 -22.87 -0.54
CA ASP A 291 15.61 -22.30 -1.56
C ASP A 291 15.10 -22.72 -2.95
N CYS A 292 14.43 -21.79 -3.65
CA CYS A 292 13.85 -22.04 -4.97
C CYS A 292 14.92 -21.99 -6.09
N GLY A 293 16.19 -21.78 -5.75
CA GLY A 293 17.28 -21.70 -6.71
C GLY A 293 17.22 -20.44 -7.59
N TYR A 294 17.75 -20.55 -8.81
CA TYR A 294 17.82 -19.41 -9.74
C TYR A 294 16.53 -19.26 -10.54
N ILE A 295 15.92 -18.07 -10.46
CA ILE A 295 14.74 -17.74 -11.26
C ILE A 295 15.11 -17.32 -12.68
N ALA A 296 14.13 -17.39 -13.57
CA ALA A 296 14.25 -16.86 -14.93
C ALA A 296 14.47 -15.33 -14.91
N GLY A 297 15.32 -14.86 -15.81
CA GLY A 297 15.61 -13.44 -15.97
C GLY A 297 16.88 -12.95 -15.28
N LYS A 298 17.16 -11.65 -15.46
CA LYS A 298 18.39 -10.97 -14.97
C LYS A 298 18.10 -9.89 -13.94
N HIS A 299 16.83 -9.49 -13.79
CA HIS A 299 16.38 -8.41 -12.91
C HIS A 299 15.33 -8.94 -11.94
N ILE A 300 15.30 -8.36 -10.74
CA ILE A 300 14.32 -8.72 -9.71
C ILE A 300 12.94 -8.52 -10.34
N PRO A 301 12.06 -9.54 -10.34
CA PRO A 301 10.81 -9.50 -11.10
C PRO A 301 9.70 -8.77 -10.35
N ILE A 302 10.04 -7.78 -9.53
CA ILE A 302 9.11 -6.96 -8.75
C ILE A 302 9.23 -5.54 -9.29
N ILE A 303 8.13 -5.00 -9.82
CA ILE A 303 8.08 -3.70 -10.48
C ILE A 303 7.35 -2.73 -9.55
N PRO A 304 8.07 -1.78 -8.91
CA PRO A 304 7.43 -0.76 -8.09
C PRO A 304 6.88 0.38 -8.97
N VAL A 305 5.70 0.86 -8.61
CA VAL A 305 5.05 2.05 -9.15
C VAL A 305 5.02 3.09 -8.04
N TYR A 306 5.36 4.34 -8.35
CA TYR A 306 5.37 5.42 -7.38
C TYR A 306 4.48 6.56 -7.85
N GLY A 307 3.70 7.16 -6.94
CA GLY A 307 2.87 8.33 -7.24
C GLY A 307 3.75 9.58 -7.36
N LYS A 308 4.24 10.08 -6.23
CA LYS A 308 5.32 11.07 -6.17
C LYS A 308 6.46 10.51 -5.36
N ARG A 309 7.68 10.69 -5.84
CA ARG A 309 8.90 10.12 -5.24
C ARG A 309 10.03 11.11 -5.25
N TRP A 310 10.77 11.20 -4.14
CA TRP A 310 12.00 11.99 -4.06
C TRP A 310 12.93 11.44 -2.97
N PHE A 311 14.17 11.92 -2.96
CA PHE A 311 15.13 11.64 -1.90
C PHE A 311 15.40 12.92 -1.11
N ILE A 312 15.21 12.86 0.21
CA ILE A 312 15.60 13.90 1.16
C ILE A 312 16.40 13.24 2.26
N ASP A 313 17.54 13.82 2.64
CA ASP A 313 18.44 13.29 3.67
C ASP A 313 18.90 11.83 3.40
N ASN A 314 19.04 11.47 2.12
CA ASN A 314 19.29 10.10 1.64
C ASN A 314 18.20 9.06 1.96
N ILE A 315 17.03 9.49 2.44
CA ILE A 315 15.87 8.64 2.65
C ILE A 315 14.92 8.82 1.46
N GLU A 316 14.53 7.71 0.85
CA GLU A 316 13.48 7.68 -0.17
C GLU A 316 12.14 7.99 0.48
N ARG A 317 11.44 8.99 -0.04
CA ARG A 317 10.09 9.36 0.38
C ARG A 317 9.13 9.24 -0.80
N CYS A 318 7.94 8.73 -0.55
CA CYS A 318 6.89 8.61 -1.54
C CYS A 318 5.53 9.02 -0.97
N MET A 319 4.80 9.83 -1.74
CA MET A 319 3.45 10.23 -1.36
C MET A 319 2.48 10.05 -2.50
N GLY A 320 1.25 9.71 -2.14
CA GLY A 320 0.10 9.80 -3.02
C GLY A 320 -0.44 11.23 -3.15
N HIS A 321 -1.55 11.35 -3.86
CA HIS A 321 -2.32 12.59 -3.99
C HIS A 321 -3.03 12.99 -2.69
N VAL A 322 -3.31 12.02 -1.81
CA VAL A 322 -4.05 12.21 -0.55
C VAL A 322 -3.29 13.08 0.46
N ARG A 323 -1.96 12.89 0.58
CA ARG A 323 -1.17 13.32 1.75
C ARG A 323 -1.35 14.80 2.10
N LEU A 324 -1.32 15.68 1.10
CA LEU A 324 -1.41 17.13 1.29
C LEU A 324 -2.83 17.61 1.63
N ALA A 325 -3.86 16.83 1.28
CA ALA A 325 -5.25 17.19 1.51
C ALA A 325 -5.81 16.69 2.85
N LYS A 326 -5.09 15.80 3.57
CA LYS A 326 -5.57 15.19 4.83
C LYS A 326 -5.97 16.23 5.88
N ASP A 327 -5.11 17.21 6.13
CA ASP A 327 -5.35 18.18 7.20
C ASP A 327 -6.53 19.11 6.90
N SER A 328 -6.61 19.63 5.67
CA SER A 328 -7.75 20.44 5.24
C SER A 328 -9.07 19.65 5.29
N GLN A 329 -9.03 18.38 4.89
CA GLN A 329 -10.18 17.48 4.93
C GLN A 329 -10.63 17.16 6.37
N ARG A 330 -9.68 16.90 7.29
CA ARG A 330 -9.97 16.74 8.73
C ARG A 330 -10.60 17.99 9.32
N LEU A 331 -10.06 19.17 9.00
CA LEU A 331 -10.59 20.45 9.46
C LEU A 331 -12.04 20.66 8.96
N LYS A 332 -12.33 20.35 7.70
CA LYS A 332 -13.69 20.40 7.15
C LYS A 332 -14.64 19.48 7.90
N ASN A 333 -14.24 18.22 8.13
CA ASN A 333 -15.06 17.27 8.88
C ASN A 333 -15.33 17.75 10.31
N MET A 334 -14.32 18.28 11.01
CA MET A 334 -14.48 18.91 12.33
C MET A 334 -15.47 20.08 12.30
N GLN A 335 -15.35 20.94 11.29
CA GLN A 335 -16.24 22.09 11.13
C GLN A 335 -17.69 21.66 10.89
N LEU A 336 -17.91 20.68 10.01
CA LEU A 336 -19.24 20.12 9.73
C LEU A 336 -19.84 19.41 10.94
N SER A 337 -19.04 18.61 11.64
CA SER A 337 -19.43 17.98 12.90
C SER A 337 -19.87 19.01 13.94
N LYS A 338 -19.12 20.12 14.09
CA LYS A 338 -19.49 21.16 15.04
C LYS A 338 -20.77 21.89 14.63
N LEU A 339 -20.95 22.13 13.32
CA LEU A 339 -22.19 22.69 12.79
C LEU A 339 -23.38 21.77 13.07
N ALA A 340 -23.22 20.47 12.88
CA ALA A 340 -24.24 19.47 13.16
C ALA A 340 -24.58 19.42 14.66
N GLU A 341 -23.59 19.50 15.54
CA GLU A 341 -23.80 19.60 16.99
C GLU A 341 -24.61 20.85 17.36
N LEU A 342 -24.26 22.03 16.81
CA LEU A 342 -25.02 23.26 17.04
C LEU A 342 -26.45 23.18 16.48
N SER A 343 -26.63 22.51 15.36
CA SER A 343 -27.94 22.34 14.70
C SER A 343 -28.83 21.32 15.39
N ALA A 344 -28.23 20.32 16.06
CA ALA A 344 -28.95 19.32 16.85
C ALA A 344 -29.47 19.88 18.17
N ILE A 345 -28.83 20.93 18.72
CA ILE A 345 -29.33 21.63 19.89
C ILE A 345 -30.60 22.41 19.52
N SER A 346 -31.60 22.34 20.39
CA SER A 346 -32.90 22.99 20.16
C SER A 346 -32.75 24.48 19.85
N SER A 347 -33.38 24.93 18.76
CA SER A 347 -33.50 26.34 18.40
C SER A 347 -34.54 27.10 19.23
N THR A 348 -35.32 26.39 20.05
CA THR A 348 -36.35 26.99 20.90
C THR A 348 -35.75 27.58 22.16
N GLU A 349 -36.05 28.86 22.40
CA GLU A 349 -35.76 29.53 23.66
C GLU A 349 -36.65 28.92 24.75
N LYS A 350 -36.02 28.31 25.77
CA LYS A 350 -36.73 27.82 26.95
C LYS A 350 -36.76 28.91 28.01
N PRO A 351 -37.93 29.33 28.52
CA PRO A 351 -37.99 30.24 29.64
C PRO A 351 -37.41 29.58 30.89
N ILE A 352 -36.62 30.34 31.63
CA ILE A 352 -36.07 29.95 32.93
C ILE A 352 -37.07 30.40 33.99
N LEU A 353 -37.81 29.43 34.53
CA LEU A 353 -38.84 29.63 35.55
C LEU A 353 -38.36 29.11 36.91
N THR A 354 -38.94 29.61 37.99
CA THR A 354 -38.71 29.03 39.32
C THR A 354 -39.53 27.75 39.49
N THR A 355 -39.11 26.86 40.38
CA THR A 355 -39.80 25.59 40.63
C THR A 355 -41.24 25.80 41.12
N GLU A 356 -41.50 26.84 41.91
CA GLU A 356 -42.84 27.20 42.38
C GLU A 356 -43.80 27.59 41.24
N GLN A 357 -43.28 28.21 40.18
CA GLN A 357 -44.08 28.64 39.02
C GLN A 357 -44.57 27.47 38.16
N VAL A 358 -43.88 26.33 38.19
CA VAL A 358 -44.13 25.17 37.31
C VAL A 358 -44.73 23.98 38.08
N ALA A 359 -44.83 24.08 39.41
CA ALA A 359 -45.35 23.00 40.26
C ALA A 359 -46.76 22.56 39.84
N GLY A 360 -46.91 21.27 39.51
CA GLY A 360 -48.17 20.67 39.04
C GLY A 360 -48.50 20.95 37.56
N LEU A 361 -47.65 21.69 36.85
CA LEU A 361 -47.76 22.02 35.43
C LEU A 361 -46.61 21.43 34.61
N GLU A 362 -45.78 20.56 35.20
CA GLU A 362 -44.56 20.03 34.60
C GLU A 362 -44.84 19.33 33.27
N THR A 363 -45.95 18.59 33.17
CA THR A 363 -46.35 17.88 31.95
C THR A 363 -46.70 18.83 30.81
N PHE A 364 -47.34 19.97 31.10
CA PHE A 364 -47.63 20.99 30.09
C PHE A 364 -46.33 21.54 29.49
N TRP A 365 -45.34 21.81 30.34
CA TRP A 365 -44.05 22.36 29.92
C TRP A 365 -43.10 21.32 29.30
N ALA A 366 -43.17 20.05 29.72
CA ALA A 366 -42.31 18.98 29.23
C ALA A 366 -42.73 18.47 27.84
N GLU A 367 -44.03 18.43 27.56
CA GLU A 367 -44.58 17.89 26.31
C GLU A 367 -44.97 18.98 25.29
N ASP A 368 -44.77 20.25 25.62
CA ASP A 368 -45.20 21.36 24.76
C ASP A 368 -44.57 21.29 23.37
N ASN A 369 -43.29 20.88 23.29
CA ASN A 369 -42.57 20.70 22.03
C ASN A 369 -43.17 19.61 21.11
N ILE A 370 -44.03 18.73 21.63
CA ILE A 370 -44.68 17.65 20.88
C ILE A 370 -46.15 17.98 20.63
N LYS A 371 -46.87 18.39 21.68
CA LYS A 371 -48.33 18.60 21.63
C LYS A 371 -48.73 20.00 21.16
N ASN A 372 -47.80 20.96 21.17
CA ASN A 372 -48.03 22.36 20.82
C ASN A 372 -49.28 22.91 21.52
N TYR A 373 -49.24 23.03 22.84
CA TYR A 373 -50.42 23.46 23.60
C TYR A 373 -50.80 24.91 23.22
N PRO A 374 -52.10 25.25 23.12
CA PRO A 374 -52.51 26.62 22.73
C PRO A 374 -52.09 27.73 23.71
N TYR A 375 -51.77 27.37 24.96
CA TYR A 375 -51.30 28.28 26.01
C TYR A 375 -50.49 27.50 27.05
N LEU A 376 -49.55 28.19 27.70
CA LEU A 376 -48.75 27.65 28.80
C LEU A 376 -49.06 28.40 30.11
N PRO A 377 -49.72 27.75 31.08
CA PRO A 377 -49.99 28.36 32.37
C PRO A 377 -48.72 28.40 33.24
N ILE A 378 -48.67 29.40 34.13
CA ILE A 378 -47.69 29.51 35.23
C ILE A 378 -48.42 29.82 36.53
N ASN A 379 -47.91 29.31 37.64
CA ASN A 379 -48.41 29.67 38.97
C ASN A 379 -47.87 31.05 39.41
N PRO A 380 -48.66 31.85 40.14
CA PRO A 380 -48.17 33.08 40.75
C PRO A 380 -47.21 32.78 41.90
N VAL A 381 -46.12 33.56 42.00
CA VAL A 381 -45.18 33.51 43.13
C VAL A 381 -45.69 34.45 44.21
N HIS A 382 -45.53 34.11 45.50
CA HIS A 382 -46.04 34.95 46.59
C HIS A 382 -44.90 35.68 47.30
N ASP A 383 -45.13 36.93 47.72
CA ASP A 383 -44.18 37.68 48.55
C ASP A 383 -44.16 37.17 50.00
N GLN A 384 -43.25 37.71 50.83
CA GLN A 384 -43.19 37.37 52.26
C GLN A 384 -44.47 37.69 53.05
N ASN A 385 -45.40 38.47 52.47
CA ASN A 385 -46.68 38.84 53.05
C ASN A 385 -47.85 38.02 52.44
N GLY A 386 -47.58 37.04 51.58
CA GLY A 386 -48.57 36.16 50.97
C GLY A 386 -49.34 36.79 49.81
N ASN A 387 -48.90 37.92 49.25
CA ASN A 387 -49.54 38.52 48.07
C ASN A 387 -48.98 37.93 46.78
N PRO A 388 -49.81 37.62 45.78
CA PRO A 388 -49.35 37.12 44.49
C PRO A 388 -48.62 38.22 43.71
N ILE A 389 -47.37 37.95 43.34
CA ILE A 389 -46.58 38.74 42.40
C ILE A 389 -46.61 38.03 41.05
N GLN A 390 -46.97 38.76 39.99
CA GLN A 390 -46.71 38.32 38.63
C GLN A 390 -45.24 38.59 38.30
N THR A 391 -44.44 37.53 38.34
CA THR A 391 -43.05 37.55 37.92
C THR A 391 -42.93 37.01 36.50
N SER A 392 -42.39 37.82 35.59
CA SER A 392 -41.93 37.35 34.28
C SER A 392 -40.85 36.28 34.44
N PRO A 393 -40.61 35.42 33.44
CA PRO A 393 -39.49 34.48 33.47
C PRO A 393 -38.17 35.17 33.83
N VAL A 394 -37.34 34.49 34.62
CA VAL A 394 -36.05 35.02 35.12
C VAL A 394 -35.10 35.31 33.96
N GLY A 395 -35.25 34.56 32.87
CA GLY A 395 -34.55 34.76 31.60
C GLY A 395 -34.99 33.70 30.62
N TYR A 396 -34.32 33.65 29.47
CA TYR A 396 -34.51 32.61 28.46
C TYR A 396 -33.16 31.99 28.15
N THR A 397 -33.13 30.68 27.91
CA THR A 397 -31.95 30.04 27.33
C THR A 397 -31.76 30.59 25.93
N LYS A 398 -30.55 31.07 25.61
CA LYS A 398 -30.27 31.53 24.25
C LYS A 398 -30.06 30.31 23.34
N PRO A 399 -30.70 30.26 22.16
CA PRO A 399 -30.40 29.22 21.20
C PRO A 399 -28.93 29.36 20.77
N PRO A 400 -28.28 28.26 20.39
CA PRO A 400 -26.94 28.32 19.82
C PRO A 400 -26.97 29.18 18.57
N VAL A 401 -26.20 30.26 18.57
CA VAL A 401 -26.00 31.07 17.36
C VAL A 401 -24.85 30.46 16.59
N ILE A 402 -25.11 30.04 15.35
CA ILE A 402 -24.05 29.62 14.43
C ILE A 402 -23.17 30.86 14.19
N PRO A 403 -21.88 30.84 14.57
CA PRO A 403 -21.03 32.00 14.38
C PRO A 403 -20.95 32.36 12.89
N PRO A 404 -21.18 33.62 12.46
CA PRO A 404 -21.08 34.00 11.06
C PRO A 404 -19.72 33.68 10.43
N ALA A 405 -18.65 33.74 11.23
CA ALA A 405 -17.30 33.34 10.81
C ALA A 405 -17.21 31.87 10.39
N MET A 406 -18.07 30.99 10.92
CA MET A 406 -18.07 29.57 10.61
C MET A 406 -18.40 29.29 9.13
N ALA A 407 -19.36 30.03 8.57
CA ALA A 407 -19.72 29.89 7.16
C ALA A 407 -18.58 30.33 6.23
N ALA A 408 -17.88 31.42 6.58
CA ALA A 408 -16.71 31.88 5.83
C ALA A 408 -15.54 30.88 5.93
N LEU A 409 -15.32 30.29 7.11
CA LEU A 409 -14.29 29.27 7.32
C LEU A 409 -14.58 27.98 6.54
N LEU A 410 -15.83 27.53 6.46
CA LEU A 410 -16.22 26.38 5.64
C LEU A 410 -15.98 26.61 4.14
N GLN A 411 -16.22 27.83 3.66
CA GLN A 411 -15.92 28.19 2.27
C GLN A 411 -14.42 28.24 2.01
N LEU A 412 -13.63 28.77 2.96
CA LEU A 412 -12.18 28.80 2.86
C LEU A 412 -11.61 27.37 2.81
N THR A 413 -12.00 26.49 3.73
CA THR A 413 -11.50 25.11 3.76
C THR A 413 -11.90 24.33 2.50
N GLU A 414 -13.08 24.59 1.94
CA GLU A 414 -13.48 24.01 0.67
C GLU A 414 -12.68 24.54 -0.52
N GLY A 415 -12.26 25.81 -0.49
CA GLY A 415 -11.30 26.39 -1.43
C GLY A 415 -9.94 25.72 -1.34
N ASP A 416 -9.36 25.65 -0.14
CA ASP A 416 -8.04 25.05 0.08
C ASP A 416 -7.99 23.58 -0.36
N ILE A 417 -9.03 22.79 -0.07
CA ILE A 417 -9.13 21.39 -0.52
C ILE A 417 -9.15 21.33 -2.06
N ARG A 418 -9.87 22.23 -2.73
CA ARG A 418 -9.93 22.26 -4.19
C ARG A 418 -8.57 22.62 -4.77
N ASP A 419 -7.92 23.65 -4.25
CA ASP A 419 -6.64 24.13 -4.76
C ASP A 419 -5.53 23.07 -4.60
N VAL A 420 -5.57 22.27 -3.53
CA VAL A 420 -4.63 21.17 -3.31
C VAL A 420 -4.93 19.97 -4.23
N LEU A 421 -6.22 19.65 -4.44
CA LEU A 421 -6.61 18.49 -5.24
C LEU A 421 -6.58 18.74 -6.76
N GLY A 422 -6.65 20.00 -7.21
CA GLY A 422 -6.73 20.39 -8.61
C GLY A 422 -8.17 20.58 -9.08
#